data_AF-A0A917JWZ1-F1
#
_entry.id   AF-A0A917JWZ1-F1
#
_cell.length_a   1.000
_cell.length_b   1.000
_cell.length_c   1.000
_cell.angle_alpha   90.00
_cell.angle_beta   90.00
_cell.angle_gamma   90.00
#
_symmetry.space_group_name_H-M   'P 1'
#
loop_
_entity.id
_entity.type
_entity.pdbx_description
1 polymer ?
#
loop_
_entity_poly.entity_id
_entity_poly.type
_entity_poly.pdbx_seq_one_letter_code
_entity_poly.pdbx_strand_id
1 'polypeptide(L)'
;MVKNSIRLFIFGLLMWPMFMMIVGWVSPYWAIYVLDDPENSQVLLELFKFVPLAGAIVFSLTLILLTWKDNRVWLKRVSWGLSAIFSICACAVFVPAEQQVAIHVLNSIAELVGVLMFIVSALALLKVLPATIKANAVPEVQAEAQTV
;
A
#
# COMPACT_ATOMS: atom_id res chain seq x y z
N MET A 1 -5.56 8.76 -23.09
CA MET A 1 -5.27 7.36 -22.70
C MET A 1 -4.16 7.21 -21.66
N VAL A 2 -2.92 7.66 -21.92
CA VAL A 2 -1.76 7.46 -21.01
C VAL A 2 -1.99 7.90 -19.55
N LYS A 3 -2.69 9.03 -19.33
CA LYS A 3 -2.99 9.56 -17.98
C LYS A 3 -3.87 8.62 -17.13
N ASN A 4 -4.76 7.85 -17.74
CA ASN A 4 -5.61 6.88 -17.02
C ASN A 4 -4.85 5.58 -16.75
N SER A 5 -4.03 5.12 -17.70
CA SER A 5 -3.17 3.94 -17.51
C SER A 5 -2.17 4.14 -16.36
N ILE A 6 -1.58 5.33 -16.24
CA ILE A 6 -0.68 5.67 -15.13
C ILE A 6 -1.41 5.65 -13.78
N ARG A 7 -2.67 6.10 -13.72
CA ARG A 7 -3.47 6.06 -12.48
C ARG A 7 -3.78 4.63 -12.03
N LEU A 8 -4.17 3.77 -12.97
CA LEU A 8 -4.39 2.34 -12.70
C LEU A 8 -3.10 1.62 -12.32
N PHE A 9 -1.98 1.99 -12.95
CA PHE A 9 -0.66 1.46 -12.60
C PHE A 9 -0.26 1.84 -11.17
N ILE A 10 -0.44 3.10 -10.77
CA ILE A 10 -0.19 3.56 -9.39
C ILE A 10 -1.09 2.82 -8.38
N PHE A 11 -2.35 2.54 -8.75
CA PHE A 11 -3.24 1.73 -7.91
C PHE A 11 -2.72 0.30 -7.75
N GLY A 12 -2.30 -0.35 -8.83
CA GLY A 12 -1.64 -1.67 -8.77
C GLY A 12 -0.37 -1.64 -7.92
N LEU A 13 0.42 -0.57 -8.04
CA LEU A 13 1.64 -0.37 -7.25
C LEU A 13 1.35 -0.18 -5.74
N LEU A 14 0.21 0.43 -5.38
CA LEU A 14 -0.26 0.55 -3.98
C LEU A 14 -0.82 -0.74 -3.42
N MET A 15 -1.50 -1.53 -4.24
CA MET A 15 -2.08 -2.81 -3.87
C MET A 15 -1.02 -3.91 -3.70
N TRP A 16 0.08 -3.81 -4.45
CA TRP A 16 1.14 -4.83 -4.48
C TRP A 16 1.85 -5.05 -3.12
N PRO A 17 2.28 -4.01 -2.38
CA PRO A 17 2.83 -4.17 -1.03
C PRO A 17 1.86 -4.83 -0.06
N MET A 18 0.56 -4.49 -0.14
CA MET A 18 -0.45 -5.14 0.69
C MET A 18 -0.63 -6.61 0.33
N PHE A 19 -0.66 -6.93 -0.97
CA PHE A 19 -0.74 -8.31 -1.41
C PHE A 19 0.45 -9.12 -0.93
N MET A 20 1.68 -8.58 -1.05
CA MET A 20 2.89 -9.23 -0.54
C MET A 20 2.88 -9.40 0.99
N MET A 21 2.36 -8.44 1.74
CA MET A 21 2.19 -8.58 3.19
C MET A 21 1.19 -9.69 3.53
N ILE A 22 0.05 -9.75 2.85
CA ILE A 22 -0.98 -10.78 3.10
C ILE A 22 -0.43 -12.15 2.74
N VAL A 23 0.21 -12.31 1.58
CA VAL A 23 0.82 -13.60 1.18
C VAL A 23 1.95 -14.00 2.12
N GLY A 24 2.80 -13.06 2.53
CA GLY A 24 3.87 -13.30 3.49
C GLY A 24 3.37 -13.68 4.88
N TRP A 25 2.19 -13.17 5.29
CA TRP A 25 1.52 -13.58 6.52
C TRP A 25 0.85 -14.93 6.40
N VAL A 26 0.12 -15.19 5.32
CA VAL A 26 -0.69 -16.41 5.17
C VAL A 26 0.16 -17.64 4.83
N SER A 27 1.26 -17.47 4.08
CA SER A 27 2.06 -18.60 3.59
C SER A 27 2.71 -19.47 4.68
N PRO A 28 3.27 -18.93 5.79
CA PRO A 28 3.81 -19.78 6.87
C PRO A 28 2.69 -20.54 7.59
N TYR A 29 1.55 -19.90 7.85
CA TYR A 29 0.40 -20.59 8.46
C TYR A 29 -0.16 -21.68 7.55
N TRP A 30 -0.16 -21.46 6.24
CA TRP A 30 -0.56 -22.50 5.27
C TRP A 30 0.39 -23.70 5.33
N ALA A 31 1.70 -23.46 5.38
CA ALA A 31 2.70 -24.54 5.49
C ALA A 31 2.51 -25.37 6.78
N ILE A 32 2.22 -24.72 7.91
CA ILE A 32 1.97 -25.40 9.18
C ILE A 32 0.62 -26.16 9.15
N TYR A 33 -0.48 -25.48 8.83
CA TYR A 33 -1.82 -26.03 9.06
C TYR A 33 -2.36 -26.89 7.92
N VAL A 34 -1.84 -26.72 6.70
CA VAL A 34 -2.35 -27.44 5.51
C VAL A 34 -1.35 -28.48 5.02
N LEU A 35 -0.04 -28.18 5.10
CA LEU A 35 1.02 -29.06 4.61
C LEU A 35 1.70 -29.86 5.73
N ASP A 36 1.40 -29.56 6.99
CA ASP A 36 1.99 -30.20 8.19
C ASP A 36 3.54 -30.21 8.15
N ASP A 37 4.12 -29.15 7.56
CA ASP A 37 5.55 -29.02 7.29
C ASP A 37 6.17 -27.85 8.07
N PRO A 38 6.60 -28.11 9.32
CA PRO A 38 7.15 -27.07 10.19
C PRO A 38 8.53 -26.59 9.76
N GLU A 39 9.34 -27.41 9.08
CA GLU A 39 10.68 -27.01 8.62
C GLU A 39 10.57 -25.98 7.50
N ASN A 40 9.76 -26.24 6.48
CA ASN A 40 9.55 -25.28 5.40
C ASN A 40 8.85 -24.00 5.90
N SER A 41 8.00 -24.09 6.93
CA SER A 41 7.43 -22.91 7.58
C SER A 41 8.48 -22.00 8.22
N GLN A 42 9.53 -22.56 8.84
CA GLN A 42 10.60 -21.75 9.44
C GLN A 42 11.42 -21.04 8.37
N VAL A 43 11.74 -21.74 7.27
CA VAL A 43 12.42 -21.15 6.11
C VAL A 43 11.58 -20.02 5.51
N LEU A 44 10.27 -20.22 5.37
CA LEU A 44 9.34 -19.18 4.91
C LEU A 44 9.35 -17.97 5.85
N LEU A 45 9.29 -18.17 7.17
CA LEU A 45 9.34 -17.09 8.16
C LEU A 45 10.65 -16.27 8.06
N GLU A 46 11.79 -16.94 7.87
CA GLU A 46 13.07 -16.26 7.67
C GLU A 46 13.11 -15.48 6.35
N LEU A 47 12.61 -16.08 5.26
CA LEU A 47 12.57 -15.44 3.95
C LEU A 47 11.64 -14.21 3.95
N PHE A 48 10.50 -14.32 4.61
CA PHE A 48 9.51 -13.26 4.74
C PHE A 48 9.86 -12.22 5.80
N LYS A 49 10.92 -12.41 6.60
CA LYS A 49 11.37 -11.41 7.59
C LYS A 49 11.71 -10.05 6.97
N PHE A 50 12.20 -10.03 5.72
CA PHE A 50 12.57 -8.80 5.02
C PHE A 50 11.47 -8.21 4.14
N VAL A 51 10.40 -8.98 3.90
CA VAL A 51 9.27 -8.54 3.06
C VAL A 51 8.50 -7.36 3.67
N PRO A 52 8.30 -7.26 5.00
CA PRO A 52 7.76 -6.06 5.63
C PRO A 52 8.57 -4.80 5.33
N LEU A 53 9.90 -4.89 5.32
CA LEU A 53 10.77 -3.75 5.02
C LEU A 53 10.64 -3.30 3.56
N ALA A 54 10.75 -4.25 2.62
CA ALA A 54 10.59 -3.96 1.19
C ALA A 54 9.19 -3.41 0.87
N GLY A 55 8.15 -4.02 1.45
CA GLY A 55 6.77 -3.55 1.33
C GLY A 55 6.59 -2.14 1.89
N ALA A 56 7.18 -1.85 3.05
CA ALA A 56 7.09 -0.53 3.68
C ALA A 56 7.74 0.58 2.85
N ILE A 57 8.89 0.30 2.23
CA ILE A 57 9.59 1.26 1.37
C ILE A 57 8.75 1.54 0.11
N VAL A 58 8.27 0.49 -0.56
CA VAL A 58 7.46 0.65 -1.79
C VAL A 58 6.16 1.38 -1.48
N PHE A 59 5.48 1.05 -0.38
CA PHE A 59 4.24 1.70 0.02
C PHE A 59 4.44 3.18 0.37
N SER A 60 5.50 3.49 1.13
CA SER A 60 5.91 4.85 1.45
C SER A 60 6.21 5.69 0.21
N LEU A 61 7.02 5.17 -0.71
CA LEU A 61 7.34 5.85 -1.97
C LEU A 61 6.09 6.10 -2.81
N THR A 62 5.19 5.13 -2.89
CA THR A 62 3.98 5.25 -3.69
C THR A 62 3.02 6.31 -3.12
N LEU A 63 2.87 6.36 -1.79
CA LEU A 63 2.06 7.38 -1.13
C LEU A 63 2.64 8.79 -1.34
N ILE A 64 3.97 8.93 -1.24
CA ILE A 64 4.66 10.21 -1.52
C ILE A 64 4.41 10.65 -2.96
N LEU A 65 4.57 9.75 -3.93
CA LEU A 65 4.32 10.04 -5.35
C LEU A 65 2.86 10.43 -5.61
N LEU A 66 1.90 9.72 -4.99
CA LEU A 66 0.48 10.00 -5.11
C LEU A 66 0.13 11.40 -4.58
N THR A 67 0.72 11.79 -3.46
CA THR A 67 0.44 13.06 -2.78
C THR A 67 1.26 14.24 -3.31
N TRP A 68 2.35 14.00 -4.06
CA TRP A 68 3.18 15.07 -4.65
C TRP A 68 2.37 15.99 -5.57
N LYS A 69 1.46 15.43 -6.37
CA LYS A 69 0.59 16.20 -7.28
C LYS A 69 -0.61 16.88 -6.61
N ASP A 70 -0.85 16.67 -5.31
CA ASP A 70 -1.95 17.35 -4.60
C ASP A 70 -1.54 18.79 -4.21
N ASN A 71 -2.46 19.75 -4.30
CA ASN A 71 -2.21 21.14 -3.92
C ASN A 71 -2.26 21.36 -2.40
N ARG A 72 -2.79 20.39 -1.63
CA ARG A 72 -2.91 20.49 -0.17
C ARG A 72 -1.59 20.19 0.51
N VAL A 73 -0.97 21.24 1.05
CA VAL A 73 0.28 21.15 1.83
C VAL A 73 0.13 20.23 3.04
N TRP A 74 -1.01 20.24 3.73
CA TRP A 74 -1.24 19.39 4.90
C TRP A 74 -1.23 17.90 4.55
N LEU A 75 -1.82 17.52 3.40
CA LEU A 75 -1.88 16.12 2.96
C LEU A 75 -0.48 15.59 2.66
N LYS A 76 0.38 16.42 2.05
CA LYS A 76 1.80 16.12 1.82
C LYS A 76 2.56 15.92 3.12
N ARG A 77 2.35 16.80 4.10
CA ARG A 77 3.02 16.69 5.41
C ARG A 77 2.59 15.42 6.15
N VAL A 78 1.30 15.10 6.14
CA VAL A 78 0.76 13.89 6.76
C VAL A 78 1.28 12.64 6.04
N SER A 79 1.28 12.61 4.72
CA SER A 79 1.79 11.45 3.97
C SER A 79 3.28 11.22 4.18
N TRP A 80 4.08 12.27 4.19
CA TRP A 80 5.51 12.18 4.46
C TRP A 80 5.79 11.74 5.90
N GLY A 81 5.07 12.29 6.87
CA GLY A 81 5.20 11.89 8.28
C GLY A 81 4.83 10.42 8.49
N LEU A 82 3.69 9.97 7.95
CA LEU A 82 3.28 8.58 8.03
C LEU A 82 4.28 7.65 7.34
N SER A 83 4.77 8.02 6.16
CA SER A 83 5.79 7.23 5.42
C SER A 83 7.10 7.10 6.20
N ALA A 84 7.54 8.18 6.86
CA ALA A 84 8.75 8.17 7.68
C ALA A 84 8.56 7.25 8.90
N ILE A 85 7.45 7.39 9.63
CA ILE A 85 7.16 6.55 10.80
C ILE A 85 7.06 5.08 10.38
N PHE A 86 6.36 4.77 9.28
CA PHE A 86 6.22 3.41 8.77
C PHE A 86 7.56 2.79 8.38
N SER A 87 8.43 3.55 7.70
CA SER A 87 9.77 3.10 7.32
C SER A 87 10.66 2.86 8.54
N ILE A 88 10.59 3.73 9.56
CA ILE A 88 11.32 3.56 10.82
C ILE A 88 10.85 2.30 11.55
N CYS A 89 9.54 2.07 11.61
CA CYS A 89 8.99 0.89 12.26
C CYS A 89 9.34 -0.39 11.49
N ALA A 90 9.44 -0.33 10.16
CA ALA A 90 9.85 -1.47 9.34
C ALA A 90 11.33 -1.86 9.55
N CYS A 91 12.18 -0.93 10.04
CA CYS A 91 13.53 -1.24 10.49
C CYS A 91 13.57 -2.08 11.79
N ALA A 92 12.43 -2.41 12.41
CA ALA A 92 12.35 -3.32 13.55
C ALA A 92 12.98 -4.70 13.27
N VAL A 93 13.13 -5.08 12.00
CA VAL A 93 13.86 -6.27 11.55
C VAL A 93 15.31 -6.32 12.06
N PHE A 94 15.93 -5.16 12.31
CA PHE A 94 17.29 -5.03 12.84
C PHE A 94 17.38 -5.02 14.36
N VAL A 95 16.26 -5.00 15.08
CA VAL A 95 16.25 -5.04 16.54
C VAL A 95 16.62 -6.46 17.01
N PRO A 96 17.51 -6.61 18.02
CA PRO A 96 17.88 -7.91 18.54
C PRO A 96 16.66 -8.72 19.02
N ALA A 97 16.62 -10.01 18.70
CA ALA A 97 15.49 -10.89 19.03
C ALA A 97 15.20 -11.01 20.54
N GLU A 98 16.17 -10.67 21.39
CA GLU A 98 16.04 -10.63 22.84
C GLU A 98 15.08 -9.52 23.33
N GLN A 99 14.80 -8.52 22.49
CA GLN A 99 13.89 -7.42 22.79
C GLN A 99 12.51 -7.63 22.15
N GLN A 100 11.88 -8.78 22.42
CA GLN A 100 10.58 -9.15 21.85
C GLN A 100 9.49 -8.10 22.10
N VAL A 101 9.49 -7.45 23.26
CA VAL A 101 8.52 -6.40 23.61
C VAL A 101 8.67 -5.19 22.69
N ALA A 102 9.90 -4.76 22.40
CA ALA A 102 10.16 -3.62 21.52
C ALA A 102 9.72 -3.95 20.09
N ILE A 103 10.03 -5.14 19.60
CA ILE A 103 9.62 -5.64 18.28
C ILE A 103 8.09 -5.66 18.17
N HIS A 104 7.40 -6.15 19.21
CA HIS A 104 5.94 -6.24 19.19
C HIS A 104 5.27 -4.85 19.17
N VAL A 105 5.80 -3.91 19.94
CA VAL A 105 5.32 -2.52 19.94
C VAL A 105 5.59 -1.84 18.58
N LEU A 106 6.79 -1.99 18.03
CA LEU A 106 7.16 -1.45 16.71
C LEU A 106 6.27 -2.01 15.59
N ASN A 107 6.00 -3.32 15.61
CA ASN A 107 5.10 -3.96 14.65
C ASN A 107 3.65 -3.46 14.79
N SER A 108 3.16 -3.31 16.02
CA SER A 108 1.82 -2.77 16.28
C SER A 108 1.68 -1.32 15.78
N ILE A 109 2.71 -0.49 15.97
CA ILE A 109 2.76 0.87 15.45
C ILE A 109 2.82 0.85 13.91
N ALA A 110 3.64 -0.02 13.33
CA ALA A 110 3.70 -0.18 11.88
C ALA A 110 2.33 -0.53 11.30
N GLU A 111 1.62 -1.50 11.86
CA GLU A 111 0.28 -1.89 11.40
C GLU A 111 -0.70 -0.72 11.47
N LEU A 112 -0.76 0.00 12.59
CA LEU A 112 -1.61 1.18 12.76
C LEU A 112 -1.31 2.25 11.70
N VAL A 113 -0.02 2.55 11.49
CA VAL A 113 0.42 3.54 10.51
C VAL A 113 0.13 3.07 9.08
N GLY A 114 0.31 1.79 8.79
CA GLY A 114 -0.02 1.18 7.49
C GLY A 114 -1.51 1.34 7.16
N VAL A 115 -2.39 1.12 8.13
CA VAL A 115 -3.84 1.36 7.97
C VAL A 115 -4.13 2.84 7.72
N LEU A 116 -3.49 3.76 8.45
CA LEU A 116 -3.65 5.19 8.24
C LEU A 116 -3.18 5.63 6.84
N MET A 117 -2.03 5.12 6.39
CA MET A 117 -1.50 5.35 5.04
C MET A 117 -2.45 4.82 3.97
N PHE A 118 -3.11 3.68 4.21
CA PHE A 118 -4.14 3.15 3.32
C PHE A 118 -5.35 4.07 3.23
N ILE A 119 -5.88 4.54 4.37
CA ILE A 119 -7.01 5.48 4.40
C ILE A 119 -6.65 6.78 3.66
N VAL A 120 -5.46 7.33 3.90
CA VAL A 120 -4.98 8.54 3.20
C VAL A 120 -4.85 8.31 1.70
N SER A 121 -4.33 7.14 1.29
CA SER A 121 -4.23 6.76 -0.13
C SER A 121 -5.61 6.64 -0.78
N ALA A 122 -6.56 5.98 -0.10
CA ALA A 122 -7.93 5.83 -0.57
C ALA A 122 -8.64 7.18 -0.71
N LEU A 123 -8.49 8.09 0.26
CA LEU A 123 -9.04 9.44 0.21
C LEU A 123 -8.43 10.29 -0.93
N ALA A 124 -7.13 10.15 -1.17
CA ALA A 124 -6.46 10.78 -2.30
C ALA A 124 -6.99 10.26 -3.64
N LEU A 125 -7.22 8.95 -3.75
CA LEU A 125 -7.74 8.29 -4.96
C LEU A 125 -9.23 8.59 -5.22
N LEU A 126 -10.08 8.59 -4.19
CA LEU A 126 -11.50 8.90 -4.31
C LEU A 126 -11.76 10.33 -4.80
N LYS A 127 -10.83 11.25 -4.61
CA LYS A 127 -10.90 12.61 -5.20
C LYS A 127 -10.39 12.69 -6.64
N VAL A 128 -9.58 11.72 -7.07
CA VAL A 128 -9.10 11.61 -8.45
C VAL A 128 -10.15 10.93 -9.35
N LEU A 129 -10.93 9.99 -8.82
CA LEU A 129 -12.00 9.29 -9.54
C LEU A 129 -13.09 10.21 -10.16
N PRO A 130 -13.69 11.20 -9.44
CA PRO A 130 -14.82 11.99 -9.96
C PRO A 130 -14.46 12.87 -11.15
N ALA A 131 -13.18 13.23 -11.33
CA ALA A 131 -12.74 13.98 -12.51
C ALA A 131 -12.65 13.10 -13.78
N THR A 132 -12.51 11.78 -13.62
CA THR A 132 -12.28 10.85 -14.72
C THR A 132 -13.56 10.21 -15.22
N ILE A 133 -14.51 9.94 -14.32
CA ILE A 133 -15.84 9.42 -14.69
C ILE A 133 -16.68 10.51 -15.35
N LYS A 134 -16.64 11.76 -14.86
CA LYS A 134 -17.33 12.88 -15.51
C LYS A 134 -16.80 13.20 -16.92
N ALA A 135 -15.51 12.98 -17.18
CA ALA A 135 -14.91 13.25 -18.49
C ALA A 135 -15.25 12.20 -19.57
N ASN A 136 -15.66 10.99 -19.16
CA ASN A 136 -16.03 9.91 -20.07
C ASN A 136 -17.55 9.66 -20.12
N ALA A 137 -18.37 10.42 -19.37
CA ALA A 137 -19.81 10.20 -19.30
C ALA A 137 -20.64 10.92 -20.37
N VAL A 138 -20.08 11.87 -21.14
CA VAL A 138 -20.76 12.56 -22.26
C VAL A 138 -19.67 13.03 -23.24
N PRO A 139 -19.62 12.57 -24.50
CA PRO A 139 -20.62 12.95 -25.51
C PRO A 139 -20.92 11.84 -26.54
N GLU A 140 -22.02 11.10 -26.37
CA GLU A 140 -22.62 10.32 -27.48
C GLU A 140 -24.04 10.78 -27.84
N VAL A 141 -24.60 11.81 -27.18
CA VAL A 141 -26.01 12.22 -27.39
C VAL A 141 -26.17 13.42 -28.34
N GLN A 142 -25.11 13.93 -28.96
CA GLN A 142 -25.23 15.09 -29.88
C GLN A 142 -25.05 14.78 -31.37
N ALA A 143 -24.90 13.50 -31.77
CA ALA A 143 -24.73 13.15 -33.18
C ALA A 143 -26.04 12.85 -33.95
N GLU A 144 -27.19 12.65 -33.29
CA GLU A 144 -28.44 12.26 -33.98
C GLU A 144 -29.50 13.36 -34.12
N ALA A 145 -29.26 14.58 -33.63
CA ALA A 145 -30.26 15.66 -33.67
C ALA A 145 -30.06 16.69 -34.81
N GLN A 146 -29.25 16.40 -35.83
CA GLN A 146 -29.03 17.30 -36.98
C GLN A 146 -29.50 16.73 -38.34
N THR A 147 -30.31 15.68 -38.34
CA THR A 147 -30.96 15.20 -39.58
C THR A 147 -32.44 14.88 -39.35
N VAL A 148 -33.26 15.93 -39.17
CA VAL A 148 -34.68 15.95 -39.59
C VAL A 148 -35.03 17.37 -40.03
#